data_AF-A0A2A4ALY6-F1
#
_entry.id   AF-A0A2A4ALY6-F1
#
_cell.length_a   1.000
_cell.length_b   1.000
_cell.length_c   1.000
_cell.angle_alpha   90.00
_cell.angle_beta   90.00
_cell.angle_gamma   90.00
#
_symmetry.space_group_name_H-M   'P 1'
#
loop_
_entity.id
_entity.type
_entity.pdbx_description
1 polymer ?
#
loop_
_entity_poly.entity_id
_entity_poly.type
_entity_poly.pdbx_seq_one_letter_code
_entity_poly.pdbx_strand_id
1 'polypeptide(L)'
;MSQVDEQHLRHLARHLANLYQELNSLKYSRPTPPEARVMKPTPGPQSPGNWLYVSCWLEQSMRLREVAFNALGDVQVKIRDNETGPIDLCTKLAFHAQAISELDWASDLTDELEHQAKVIGRHCRQRTAREVADAEEPRHGAEHIARQLRARGIPTTADTIRGWGKSGRITTQPIPWGNNTQNGYLLTEALNHAKAQQ
;
A
#
# COMPACT_ATOMS: atom_id res chain seq x y z
N MET A 1 -22.90 -24.73 -0.44
CA MET A 1 -23.02 -23.31 -0.10
C MET A 1 -21.95 -23.03 0.94
N SER A 2 -20.90 -22.27 0.61
CA SER A 2 -19.91 -21.86 1.62
C SER A 2 -20.52 -20.74 2.44
N GLN A 3 -21.21 -21.11 3.52
CA GLN A 3 -21.75 -20.14 4.45
C GLN A 3 -20.57 -19.38 5.06
N VAL A 4 -20.50 -18.07 4.80
CA VAL A 4 -19.49 -17.21 5.40
C VAL A 4 -19.78 -17.07 6.88
N ASP A 5 -18.74 -17.07 7.71
CA ASP A 5 -18.91 -16.78 9.13
C ASP A 5 -19.37 -15.33 9.32
N GLU A 6 -20.60 -15.16 9.80
CA GLU A 6 -21.22 -13.88 10.09
C GLU A 6 -20.38 -13.01 11.03
N GLN A 7 -19.76 -13.61 12.04
CA GLN A 7 -18.94 -12.87 13.00
C GLN A 7 -17.68 -12.34 12.32
N HIS A 8 -17.04 -13.14 11.48
CA HIS A 8 -15.90 -12.72 10.66
C HIS A 8 -16.28 -11.53 9.78
N LEU A 9 -17.37 -11.62 9.01
CA LEU A 9 -17.85 -10.53 8.15
C LEU A 9 -18.15 -9.26 8.95
N ARG A 10 -18.83 -9.38 10.09
CA ARG A 10 -19.14 -8.26 11.00
C ARG A 10 -17.87 -7.59 11.49
N HIS A 11 -16.89 -8.37 11.94
CA HIS A 11 -15.62 -7.85 12.45
C HIS A 11 -14.80 -7.19 11.35
N LEU A 12 -14.75 -7.80 10.16
CA LEU A 12 -14.07 -7.28 8.99
C LEU A 12 -14.64 -5.92 8.55
N ALA A 13 -15.97 -5.81 8.44
CA ALA A 13 -16.63 -4.57 8.07
C ALA A 13 -16.36 -3.45 9.09
N ARG A 14 -16.39 -3.74 10.39
CA ARG A 14 -16.02 -2.78 11.44
C ARG A 14 -14.54 -2.38 11.35
N HIS A 15 -13.66 -3.34 11.11
CA HIS A 15 -12.24 -3.05 10.94
C HIS A 15 -12.00 -2.13 9.74
N LEU A 16 -12.65 -2.42 8.62
CA LEU A 16 -12.55 -1.61 7.41
C LEU A 16 -13.10 -0.19 7.62
N ALA A 17 -14.20 -0.02 8.36
CA ALA A 17 -14.70 1.30 8.75
C ALA A 17 -13.63 2.14 9.48
N ASN A 18 -12.93 1.52 10.43
CA ASN A 18 -11.83 2.18 11.17
C ASN A 18 -10.66 2.55 10.23
N LEU A 19 -10.30 1.66 9.29
CA LEU A 19 -9.26 1.94 8.29
C LEU A 19 -9.64 3.11 7.38
N TYR A 20 -10.90 3.20 6.94
CA TYR A 20 -11.36 4.38 6.20
C TYR A 20 -11.29 5.65 7.06
N GLN A 21 -11.68 5.59 8.33
CA GLN A 21 -11.58 6.75 9.22
C GLN A 21 -10.13 7.25 9.38
N GLU A 22 -9.18 6.32 9.49
CA GLU A 22 -7.74 6.61 9.54
C GLU A 22 -7.25 7.19 8.20
N LEU A 23 -7.60 6.56 7.08
CA LEU A 23 -7.27 7.05 5.73
C LEU A 23 -7.83 8.46 5.50
N ASN A 24 -9.04 8.74 5.97
CA ASN A 24 -9.65 10.06 5.86
C ASN A 24 -8.82 11.11 6.62
N SER A 25 -8.36 10.77 7.83
CA SER A 25 -7.50 11.64 8.63
C SER A 25 -6.16 11.89 7.92
N LEU A 26 -5.58 10.86 7.31
CA LEU A 26 -4.31 10.92 6.60
C LEU A 26 -4.37 11.77 5.32
N LYS A 27 -5.50 11.83 4.61
CA LYS A 27 -5.68 12.72 3.43
C LYS A 27 -5.35 14.18 3.73
N TYR A 28 -5.68 14.63 4.95
CA TYR A 28 -5.47 16.00 5.40
C TYR A 28 -4.18 16.19 6.20
N SER A 29 -3.46 15.10 6.50
CA SER A 29 -2.17 15.17 7.18
C SER A 29 -1.12 15.85 6.29
N ARG A 30 -0.38 16.79 6.87
CA ARG A 30 0.80 17.40 6.23
C ARG A 30 2.04 16.65 6.71
N PRO A 31 2.97 16.26 5.82
CA PRO A 31 4.24 15.70 6.27
C PRO A 31 4.98 16.73 7.12
N THR A 32 5.55 16.27 8.25
CA THR A 32 6.37 17.12 9.12
C THR A 32 7.50 17.75 8.29
N PRO A 33 7.65 19.08 8.31
CA PRO A 33 8.75 19.72 7.61
C PRO A 33 10.09 19.18 8.14
N PRO A 34 11.08 18.88 7.28
CA PRO A 34 12.41 18.50 7.75
C PRO A 34 13.02 19.62 8.59
N GLU A 35 13.68 19.28 9.71
CA GLU A 35 14.28 20.23 10.66
C GLU A 35 15.33 21.16 10.00
N ALA A 36 16.01 20.66 8.96
CA ALA A 36 16.87 21.46 8.11
C ALA A 36 16.26 21.55 6.70
N ARG A 37 15.94 22.76 6.26
CA ARG A 37 15.54 23.03 4.87
C ARG A 37 16.76 22.88 3.95
N VAL A 38 16.92 21.71 3.34
CA VAL A 38 18.03 21.43 2.40
C VAL A 38 17.81 22.09 1.02
N MET A 39 16.58 22.53 0.69
CA MET A 39 16.26 23.08 -0.64
C MET A 39 15.27 24.27 -0.60
N LYS A 40 15.44 25.22 -1.53
CA LYS A 40 14.43 26.27 -1.80
C LYS A 40 13.18 25.61 -2.44
N PRO A 41 11.96 25.89 -1.97
CA PRO A 41 10.76 25.35 -2.57
C PRO A 41 10.62 25.87 -4.01
N THR A 42 10.37 24.97 -4.96
CA THR A 42 10.02 25.33 -6.33
C THR A 42 8.67 26.07 -6.31
N PRO A 43 8.59 27.30 -6.83
CA PRO A 43 7.31 28.02 -6.90
C PRO A 43 6.33 27.25 -7.79
N GLY A 44 5.13 26.98 -7.28
CA GLY A 44 4.08 26.30 -8.02
C GLY A 44 2.91 25.88 -7.14
N PRO A 45 1.74 25.62 -7.74
CA PRO A 45 0.60 25.07 -7.02
C PRO A 45 0.98 23.71 -6.42
N GLN A 46 0.85 23.58 -5.10
CA GLN A 46 1.01 22.30 -4.41
C GLN A 46 -0.35 21.58 -4.40
N SER A 47 -0.35 20.28 -4.65
CA SER A 47 -1.55 19.46 -4.59
C SER A 47 -2.24 19.63 -3.22
N PRO A 48 -3.56 19.87 -3.19
CA PRO A 48 -4.28 19.99 -1.93
C PRO A 48 -4.33 18.61 -1.25
N GLY A 49 -3.52 18.43 -0.21
CA GLY A 49 -3.47 17.20 0.58
C GLY A 49 -2.48 16.15 0.05
N ASN A 50 -2.41 15.04 0.77
CA ASN A 50 -1.50 13.96 0.43
C ASN A 50 -2.13 13.05 -0.65
N TRP A 51 -1.68 13.22 -1.90
CA TRP A 51 -2.23 12.55 -3.08
C TRP A 51 -2.28 11.02 -2.97
N LEU A 52 -1.33 10.39 -2.25
CA LEU A 52 -1.31 8.95 -2.02
C LEU A 52 -2.59 8.48 -1.33
N TYR A 53 -3.01 9.18 -0.27
CA TYR A 53 -4.20 8.81 0.50
C TYR A 53 -5.48 9.23 -0.22
N VAL A 54 -5.46 10.33 -0.97
CA VAL A 54 -6.61 10.78 -1.77
C VAL A 54 -6.92 9.80 -2.89
N SER A 55 -5.90 9.36 -3.64
CA SER A 55 -6.07 8.38 -4.72
C SER A 55 -6.55 7.03 -4.19
N CYS A 56 -5.93 6.51 -3.12
CA CYS A 56 -6.37 5.30 -2.45
C CYS A 56 -7.84 5.40 -1.99
N TRP A 57 -8.22 6.52 -1.35
CA TRP A 57 -9.60 6.75 -0.93
C TRP A 57 -10.59 6.67 -2.09
N LEU A 58 -10.32 7.37 -3.19
CA LEU A 58 -11.22 7.40 -4.35
C LEU A 58 -11.42 6.00 -4.94
N GLU A 59 -10.32 5.29 -5.21
CA GLU A 59 -10.39 3.97 -5.82
C GLU A 59 -11.12 2.96 -4.93
N GLN A 60 -10.73 2.86 -3.66
CA GLN A 60 -11.32 1.86 -2.76
C GLN A 60 -12.78 2.22 -2.42
N SER A 61 -13.12 3.50 -2.26
CA SER A 61 -14.51 3.90 -1.98
C SER A 61 -15.48 3.61 -3.12
N MET A 62 -15.02 3.67 -4.38
CA MET A 62 -15.84 3.30 -5.54
C MET A 62 -16.14 1.80 -5.55
N ARG A 63 -15.12 0.96 -5.35
CA ARG A 63 -15.27 -0.50 -5.28
C ARG A 63 -16.18 -0.92 -4.13
N LEU A 64 -15.96 -0.34 -2.94
CA LEU A 64 -16.82 -0.58 -1.78
C LEU A 64 -18.27 -0.22 -2.07
N ARG A 65 -18.53 0.92 -2.72
CA ARG A 65 -19.89 1.35 -3.04
C ARG A 65 -20.62 0.34 -3.91
N GLU A 66 -19.96 -0.16 -4.95
CA GLU A 66 -20.53 -1.17 -5.85
C GLU A 66 -20.94 -2.43 -5.10
N VAL A 67 -20.01 -3.06 -4.37
CA VAL A 67 -20.29 -4.32 -3.66
C VAL A 67 -21.25 -4.13 -2.48
N ALA A 68 -21.16 -3.01 -1.76
CA ALA A 68 -22.04 -2.73 -0.63
C ALA A 68 -23.48 -2.45 -1.09
N PHE A 69 -23.67 -1.75 -2.21
CA PHE A 69 -24.99 -1.46 -2.75
C PHE A 69 -25.68 -2.74 -3.22
N ASN A 70 -24.94 -3.64 -3.88
CA ASN A 70 -25.46 -4.93 -4.29
C ASN A 70 -25.86 -5.77 -3.06
N ALA A 71 -24.96 -5.92 -2.08
CA ALA A 71 -25.23 -6.72 -0.89
C ALA A 71 -26.43 -6.19 -0.08
N LEU A 72 -26.44 -4.89 0.20
CA LEU A 72 -27.51 -4.23 0.95
C LEU A 72 -28.83 -4.22 0.16
N GLY A 73 -28.77 -4.10 -1.16
CA GLY A 73 -29.93 -4.21 -2.05
C GLY A 73 -30.57 -5.60 -2.00
N ASP A 74 -29.76 -6.65 -2.08
CA ASP A 74 -30.20 -8.04 -2.03
C ASP A 74 -30.87 -8.38 -0.69
N VAL A 75 -30.37 -7.83 0.43
CA VAL A 75 -31.01 -7.96 1.75
C VAL A 75 -32.09 -6.89 2.02
N GLN A 76 -32.52 -6.16 0.99
CA GLN A 76 -33.61 -5.17 1.01
C GLN A 76 -33.39 -4.00 1.99
N VAL A 77 -32.13 -3.65 2.25
CA VAL A 77 -31.75 -2.50 3.09
C VAL A 77 -31.74 -1.23 2.24
N LYS A 78 -32.53 -0.24 2.66
CA LYS A 78 -32.54 1.08 2.02
C LYS A 78 -31.29 1.89 2.41
N ILE A 79 -30.61 2.42 1.41
CA ILE A 79 -29.49 3.35 1.57
C ILE A 79 -30.01 4.76 1.26
N ARG A 80 -29.82 5.70 2.19
CA ARG A 80 -30.13 7.12 1.97
C ARG A 80 -28.96 7.80 1.28
N ASP A 81 -29.23 8.86 0.51
CA ASP A 81 -28.20 9.60 -0.23
C ASP A 81 -27.06 10.13 0.66
N ASN A 82 -27.38 10.51 1.90
CA ASN A 82 -26.42 10.99 2.89
C ASN A 82 -25.66 9.88 3.64
N GLU A 83 -25.96 8.61 3.37
CA GLU A 83 -25.36 7.43 4.01
C GLU A 83 -24.56 6.60 2.99
N THR A 84 -24.01 7.26 1.97
CA THR A 84 -23.28 6.64 0.84
C THR A 84 -21.75 6.75 0.98
N GLY A 85 -21.28 7.24 2.12
CA GLY A 85 -19.87 7.29 2.48
C GLY A 85 -19.32 5.91 2.83
N PRO A 86 -18.02 5.65 2.59
CA PRO A 86 -17.45 4.32 2.83
C PRO A 86 -17.56 3.87 4.30
N ILE A 87 -17.45 4.79 5.25
CA ILE A 87 -17.60 4.49 6.69
C ILE A 87 -19.04 4.07 7.00
N ASP A 88 -20.03 4.79 6.47
CA ASP A 88 -21.46 4.49 6.67
C ASP A 88 -21.82 3.13 6.05
N LEU A 89 -21.32 2.86 4.85
CA LEU A 89 -21.53 1.58 4.16
C LEU A 89 -20.92 0.42 4.95
N CYS A 90 -19.67 0.52 5.39
CA CYS A 90 -19.06 -0.49 6.26
C CYS A 90 -19.86 -0.70 7.56
N THR A 91 -20.37 0.38 8.15
CA THR A 91 -21.20 0.30 9.37
C THR A 91 -22.51 -0.43 9.12
N LYS A 92 -23.17 -0.18 7.98
CA LYS A 92 -24.38 -0.89 7.56
C LYS A 92 -24.12 -2.37 7.26
N LEU A 93 -23.04 -2.67 6.54
CA LEU A 93 -22.61 -4.05 6.30
C LEU A 93 -22.41 -4.81 7.61
N ALA A 94 -21.73 -4.19 8.58
CA ALA A 94 -21.55 -4.78 9.91
C ALA A 94 -22.86 -4.97 10.68
N PHE A 95 -23.82 -4.07 10.53
CA PHE A 95 -25.12 -4.17 11.20
C PHE A 95 -25.98 -5.29 10.59
N HIS A 96 -25.92 -5.47 9.27
CA HIS A 96 -26.69 -6.47 8.52
C HIS A 96 -25.90 -7.74 8.20
N ALA A 97 -24.77 -7.98 8.88
CA ALA A 97 -23.84 -9.06 8.58
C ALA A 97 -24.50 -10.44 8.51
N GLN A 98 -25.47 -10.72 9.39
CA GLN A 98 -26.23 -11.99 9.38
C GLN A 98 -26.92 -12.24 8.04
N ALA A 99 -27.77 -11.31 7.59
CA ALA A 99 -28.50 -11.46 6.34
C ALA A 99 -27.54 -11.51 5.13
N ILE A 100 -26.45 -10.74 5.20
CA ILE A 100 -25.45 -10.68 4.13
C ILE A 100 -24.64 -11.98 4.05
N SER A 101 -24.30 -12.59 5.18
CA SER A 101 -23.56 -13.86 5.22
C SER A 101 -24.33 -15.06 4.64
N GLU A 102 -25.65 -14.91 4.49
CA GLU A 102 -26.55 -15.91 3.91
C GLU A 102 -26.69 -15.77 2.38
N LEU A 103 -26.13 -14.71 1.77
CA LEU A 103 -26.11 -14.55 0.32
C LEU A 103 -25.22 -15.60 -0.35
N ASP A 104 -25.64 -16.08 -1.53
CA ASP A 104 -24.89 -17.09 -2.30
C ASP A 104 -23.48 -16.62 -2.70
N TRP A 105 -23.28 -15.31 -2.80
CA TRP A 105 -22.03 -14.65 -3.18
C TRP A 105 -21.33 -13.95 -2.00
N ALA A 106 -21.74 -14.23 -0.75
CA ALA A 106 -21.16 -13.60 0.44
C ALA A 106 -19.64 -13.77 0.55
N SER A 107 -19.09 -14.86 0.00
CA SER A 107 -17.64 -15.09 -0.07
C SER A 107 -16.94 -14.01 -0.89
N ASP A 108 -17.50 -13.66 -2.05
CA ASP A 108 -16.91 -12.70 -2.98
C ASP A 108 -16.91 -11.29 -2.37
N LEU A 109 -17.98 -10.94 -1.64
CA LEU A 109 -18.03 -9.72 -0.84
C LEU A 109 -16.92 -9.73 0.21
N THR A 110 -16.80 -10.83 0.96
CA THR A 110 -15.81 -10.95 2.05
C THR A 110 -14.39 -10.80 1.50
N ASP A 111 -14.08 -11.47 0.39
CA ASP A 111 -12.78 -11.39 -0.28
C ASP A 111 -12.45 -9.96 -0.73
N GLU A 112 -13.42 -9.22 -1.28
CA GLU A 112 -13.22 -7.81 -1.65
C GLU A 112 -12.99 -6.94 -0.40
N LEU A 113 -13.74 -7.14 0.69
CA LEU A 113 -13.53 -6.40 1.94
C LEU A 113 -12.15 -6.69 2.56
N GLU A 114 -11.69 -7.95 2.50
CA GLU A 114 -10.35 -8.35 2.95
C GLU A 114 -9.26 -7.71 2.09
N HIS A 115 -9.45 -7.72 0.76
CA HIS A 115 -8.54 -7.07 -0.17
C HIS A 115 -8.43 -5.57 0.11
N GLN A 116 -9.56 -4.89 0.29
CA GLN A 116 -9.57 -3.47 0.63
C GLN A 116 -8.91 -3.21 2.00
N ALA A 117 -9.20 -4.02 3.02
CA ALA A 117 -8.57 -3.91 4.33
C ALA A 117 -7.05 -4.05 4.24
N LYS A 118 -6.55 -4.98 3.41
CA LYS A 118 -5.12 -5.15 3.14
C LYS A 118 -4.51 -3.96 2.41
N VAL A 119 -5.17 -3.42 1.38
CA VAL A 119 -4.67 -2.27 0.61
C VAL A 119 -4.63 -1.02 1.49
N ILE A 120 -5.74 -0.68 2.14
CA ILE A 120 -5.83 0.51 3.00
C ILE A 120 -4.91 0.35 4.22
N GLY A 121 -4.89 -0.82 4.85
CA GLY A 121 -4.02 -1.11 5.99
C GLY A 121 -2.53 -0.90 5.70
N ARG A 122 -2.07 -1.20 4.47
CA ARG A 122 -0.68 -0.93 4.04
C ARG A 122 -0.33 0.56 3.98
N HIS A 123 -1.32 1.43 3.77
CA HIS A 123 -1.14 2.87 3.73
C HIS A 123 -1.29 3.52 5.11
N CYS A 124 -2.18 2.99 5.94
CA CYS A 124 -2.47 3.50 7.28
C CYS A 124 -1.38 3.12 8.30
N ARG A 125 -0.84 1.90 8.23
CA ARG A 125 0.16 1.43 9.20
C ARG A 125 1.58 1.66 8.71
N GLN A 126 2.44 2.16 9.60
CA GLN A 126 3.89 2.00 9.42
C GLN A 126 4.20 0.51 9.49
N ARG A 127 4.86 -0.04 8.45
CA ARG A 127 5.32 -1.42 8.49
C ARG A 127 6.23 -1.61 9.69
N THR A 128 5.98 -2.65 10.46
CA THR A 128 6.86 -3.03 11.55
C THR A 128 8.23 -3.43 10.99
N ALA A 129 9.29 -3.26 11.79
CA ALA A 129 10.64 -3.66 11.37
C ALA A 129 10.72 -5.14 10.95
N ARG A 130 9.90 -5.99 11.56
CA ARG A 130 9.76 -7.41 11.21
C ARG A 130 9.15 -7.61 9.82
N GLU A 131 8.06 -6.93 9.50
CA GLU A 131 7.44 -7.02 8.16
C GLU A 131 8.35 -6.45 7.06
N VAL A 132 9.20 -5.47 7.38
CA VAL A 132 10.22 -4.97 6.46
C VAL A 132 11.34 -5.99 6.26
N ALA A 133 11.72 -6.71 7.31
CA ALA A 133 12.76 -7.75 7.25
C ALA A 133 12.29 -9.03 6.53
N ASP A 134 11.01 -9.40 6.70
CA ASP A 134 10.40 -10.57 6.07
C ASP A 134 10.00 -10.33 4.60
N ALA A 135 9.93 -9.06 4.16
CA ALA A 135 9.64 -8.72 2.78
C ALA A 135 10.84 -9.04 1.88
N GLU A 136 10.58 -9.69 0.74
CA GLU A 136 11.59 -9.91 -0.28
C GLU A 136 12.20 -8.57 -0.70
N GLU A 137 13.53 -8.47 -0.62
CA GLU A 137 14.24 -7.22 -0.86
C GLU A 137 14.01 -6.76 -2.31
N PRO A 138 13.48 -5.54 -2.52
CA PRO A 138 13.25 -5.05 -3.86
C PRO A 138 14.59 -4.78 -4.57
N ARG A 139 14.70 -5.27 -5.81
CA ARG A 139 15.84 -4.96 -6.67
C ARG A 139 15.76 -3.52 -7.15
N HIS A 140 16.91 -2.83 -7.13
CA HIS A 140 17.02 -1.45 -7.56
C HIS A 140 18.09 -1.27 -8.65
N GLY A 141 17.96 -0.20 -9.44
CA GLY A 141 18.96 0.16 -10.43
C GLY A 141 20.30 0.58 -9.80
N ALA A 142 21.39 0.46 -10.56
CA ALA A 142 22.76 0.70 -10.10
C ALA A 142 22.96 2.08 -9.44
N GLU A 143 22.33 3.14 -9.95
CA GLU A 143 22.43 4.49 -9.39
C GLU A 143 21.83 4.58 -7.98
N HIS A 144 20.71 3.90 -7.75
CA HIS A 144 20.08 3.84 -6.44
C HIS A 144 21.00 3.14 -5.44
N ILE A 145 21.56 1.98 -5.82
CA ILE A 145 22.47 1.21 -4.95
C ILE A 145 23.73 2.01 -4.63
N ALA A 146 24.37 2.62 -5.63
CA ALA A 146 25.56 3.44 -5.43
C ALA A 146 25.29 4.64 -4.50
N ARG A 147 24.12 5.29 -4.64
CA ARG A 147 23.70 6.35 -3.72
C ARG A 147 23.51 5.84 -2.29
N GLN A 148 22.88 4.68 -2.12
CA GLN A 148 22.67 4.04 -0.82
C GLN A 148 23.99 3.63 -0.15
N LEU A 149 24.96 3.12 -0.90
CA LEU A 149 26.30 2.79 -0.39
C LEU A 149 27.08 4.04 0.02
N ARG A 150 27.04 5.11 -0.79
CA ARG A 150 27.67 6.40 -0.45
C ARG A 150 27.09 7.01 0.82
N ALA A 151 25.76 6.95 1.00
CA ALA A 151 25.10 7.42 2.22
C ALA A 151 25.54 6.65 3.48
N ARG A 152 26.08 5.44 3.31
CA ARG A 152 26.64 4.59 4.37
C ARG A 152 28.18 4.67 4.47
N GLY A 153 28.79 5.66 3.82
CA GLY A 153 30.24 5.90 3.88
C GLY A 153 31.08 5.04 2.94
N ILE A 154 30.47 4.27 2.03
CA ILE A 154 31.19 3.43 1.06
C ILE A 154 31.28 4.20 -0.28
N PRO A 155 32.45 4.72 -0.68
CA PRO A 155 32.58 5.51 -1.90
C PRO A 155 32.44 4.61 -3.13
N THR A 156 31.26 4.64 -3.76
CA THR A 156 30.94 3.77 -4.93
C THR A 156 30.18 4.55 -5.99
N THR A 157 30.37 4.19 -7.27
CA THR A 157 29.62 4.73 -8.42
C THR A 157 28.73 3.66 -9.06
N ALA A 158 27.75 4.07 -9.88
CA ALA A 158 26.89 3.12 -10.59
C ALA A 158 27.68 2.20 -11.53
N ASP A 159 28.78 2.67 -12.13
CA ASP A 159 29.64 1.85 -12.98
C ASP A 159 30.35 0.75 -12.21
N THR A 160 30.77 1.03 -10.98
CA THR A 160 31.32 0.02 -10.07
C THR A 160 30.28 -1.07 -9.77
N ILE A 161 29.02 -0.70 -9.49
CA ILE A 161 27.93 -1.67 -9.27
C ILE A 161 27.67 -2.52 -10.52
N ARG A 162 27.61 -1.89 -11.70
CA ARG A 162 27.48 -2.62 -12.97
C ARG A 162 28.66 -3.56 -13.19
N GLY A 163 29.88 -3.14 -12.83
CA GLY A 163 31.08 -3.96 -12.88
C GLY A 163 31.02 -5.17 -11.94
N TRP A 164 30.50 -5.00 -10.73
CA TRP A 164 30.27 -6.11 -9.79
C TRP A 164 29.24 -7.11 -10.33
N GLY A 165 28.17 -6.63 -10.96
CA GLY A 165 27.20 -7.50 -11.62
C GLY A 165 27.80 -8.26 -12.80
N LYS A 166 28.55 -7.57 -13.67
CA LYS A 166 29.24 -8.18 -14.82
C LYS A 166 30.26 -9.24 -14.43
N SER A 167 30.90 -9.08 -13.27
CA SER A 167 31.89 -10.03 -12.73
C SER A 167 31.25 -11.16 -11.91
N GLY A 168 29.91 -11.22 -11.81
CA GLY A 168 29.20 -12.27 -11.07
C GLY A 168 29.33 -12.16 -9.54
N ARG A 169 29.78 -11.01 -9.03
CA ARG A 169 29.99 -10.80 -7.59
C ARG A 169 28.72 -10.40 -6.84
N ILE A 170 27.74 -9.87 -7.57
CA ILE A 170 26.38 -9.59 -7.11
C ILE A 170 25.38 -10.07 -8.16
N THR A 171 24.20 -10.50 -7.72
CA THR A 171 23.19 -11.08 -8.60
C THR A 171 22.48 -9.99 -9.40
N THR A 172 22.34 -10.20 -10.70
CA THR A 172 21.63 -9.28 -11.61
C THR A 172 20.34 -9.91 -12.11
N GLN A 173 19.23 -9.17 -12.06
CA GLN A 173 17.99 -9.55 -12.73
C GLN A 173 17.37 -8.35 -13.45
N PRO A 174 16.76 -8.53 -14.62
CA PRO A 174 16.09 -7.43 -15.31
C PRO A 174 14.89 -6.93 -14.51
N ILE A 175 14.77 -5.62 -14.36
CA ILE A 175 13.63 -4.93 -13.73
C ILE A 175 13.02 -3.92 -14.72
N PRO A 176 11.71 -3.64 -14.64
CA PRO A 176 11.07 -2.61 -15.45
C PRO A 176 11.64 -1.22 -15.19
N TRP A 177 11.86 -0.44 -16.26
CA TRP A 177 12.27 0.96 -16.20
C TRP A 177 11.61 1.74 -17.34
N GLY A 178 10.48 2.39 -17.03
CA GLY A 178 9.63 3.00 -18.05
C GLY A 178 9.19 1.96 -19.08
N ASN A 179 9.36 2.26 -20.37
CA ASN A 179 9.07 1.34 -21.48
C ASN A 179 10.23 0.35 -21.78
N ASN A 180 11.28 0.34 -20.96
CA ASN A 180 12.47 -0.48 -21.18
C ASN A 180 12.76 -1.35 -19.95
N THR A 181 13.78 -2.21 -20.06
CA THR A 181 14.31 -2.98 -18.93
C THR A 181 15.70 -2.50 -18.56
N GLN A 182 16.04 -2.57 -17.28
CA GLN A 182 17.40 -2.34 -16.79
C GLN A 182 17.79 -3.45 -15.82
N ASN A 183 19.09 -3.60 -15.56
CA ASN A 183 19.56 -4.54 -14.54
C ASN A 183 19.25 -4.01 -13.14
N GLY A 184 18.61 -4.85 -12.33
CA GLY A 184 18.32 -4.66 -10.93
C GLY A 184 19.25 -5.49 -10.04
N TYR A 185 19.66 -4.87 -8.94
CA TYR A 185 20.62 -5.40 -7.97
C TYR A 185 20.02 -5.33 -6.57
N LEU A 186 20.45 -6.23 -5.69
CA LEU A 186 20.10 -6.22 -4.27
C LEU A 186 21.08 -5.32 -3.50
N LEU A 187 20.57 -4.48 -2.61
CA LEU A 187 21.40 -3.63 -1.75
C LEU A 187 22.16 -4.49 -0.74
N THR A 188 21.55 -5.55 -0.21
CA THR A 188 22.20 -6.46 0.75
C THR A 188 23.43 -7.15 0.15
N GLU A 189 23.32 -7.66 -1.08
CA GLU A 189 24.47 -8.28 -1.78
C GLU A 189 25.59 -7.27 -2.04
N ALA A 190 25.25 -6.07 -2.50
CA ALA A 190 26.23 -5.01 -2.75
C ALA A 190 26.92 -4.54 -1.46
N LEU A 191 26.19 -4.47 -0.34
CA LEU A 191 26.73 -4.15 0.98
C LEU A 191 27.68 -5.24 1.48
N ASN A 192 27.29 -6.50 1.37
CA ASN A 192 28.12 -7.63 1.79
C ASN A 192 29.41 -7.69 0.97
N HIS A 193 29.31 -7.49 -0.35
CA HIS A 193 30.46 -7.45 -1.22
C HIS A 193 31.42 -6.28 -0.90
N ALA A 194 30.88 -5.08 -0.68
CA ALA A 194 31.69 -3.91 -0.36
C ALA A 194 32.40 -4.03 1.00
N LYS A 195 31.73 -4.62 2.00
CA LYS A 195 32.35 -4.88 3.32
C LYS A 195 33.44 -5.93 3.24
N ALA A 196 33.31 -6.94 2.38
CA ALA A 196 34.33 -7.96 2.19
C ALA A 196 35.60 -7.45 1.48
N GLN A 197 35.57 -6.24 0.91
CA GLN A 197 36.72 -5.59 0.24
C GLN A 197 37.45 -4.56 1.10
N GLN A 198 36.96 -4.30 2.32
CA GLN A 198 37.63 -3.47 3.33
C GLN A 198 38.50 -4.33 4.24
#